data_AF-A0A977N228-F1
#
_entry.id   AF-A0A977N228-F1
#
_cell.length_a   1.000
_cell.length_b   1.000
_cell.length_c   1.000
_cell.angle_alpha   90.00
_cell.angle_beta   90.00
_cell.angle_gamma   90.00
#
_symmetry.space_group_name_H-M   'P 1'
#
loop_
_entity.id
_entity.type
_entity.pdbx_description
1 polymer ?
#
loop_
_entity_poly.entity_id
_entity_poly.type
_entity_poly.pdbx_seq_one_letter_code
_entity_poly.pdbx_strand_id
1 'polypeptide(L)'
;KLSKVLQAKRNKVNRLKEYNCEAEKRKSFGQKMPEDFERKYAAVVTDLERMNLDLQEYINEIQVFCQQIAPGPCLAARIAPSHLREKCYVEASLIVEKNNNGALQNPKVIELITDLTALMLQVKSLSDSNKNAYELSVLQGTMDEIKLKLEPQ
;
A
#
# COMPACT_ATOMS: atom_id res chain seq x y z
N LYS A 1 25.54 5.39 1.07
CA LYS A 1 24.97 5.18 2.43
C LYS A 1 23.66 4.40 2.37
N LEU A 2 22.67 4.84 1.58
CA LEU A 2 21.39 4.16 1.39
C LEU A 2 21.49 2.65 1.06
N SER A 3 22.31 2.26 0.07
CA SER A 3 22.50 0.85 -0.29
C SER A 3 22.97 -0.02 0.89
N LYS A 4 23.82 0.50 1.78
CA LYS A 4 24.25 -0.22 2.99
C LYS A 4 23.09 -0.41 3.99
N VAL A 5 22.26 0.62 4.17
CA VAL A 5 21.07 0.55 5.04
C VAL A 5 20.05 -0.44 4.49
N LEU A 6 19.80 -0.42 3.17
CA LEU A 6 18.93 -1.38 2.50
C LEU A 6 19.43 -2.83 2.66
N GLN A 7 20.75 -3.05 2.51
CA GLN A 7 21.35 -4.37 2.72
C GLN A 7 21.20 -4.83 4.19
N ALA A 8 21.45 -3.95 5.15
CA ALA A 8 21.29 -4.25 6.58
C ALA A 8 19.83 -4.60 6.93
N LYS A 9 18.87 -3.82 6.42
CA LYS A 9 17.44 -4.08 6.59
C LYS A 9 17.03 -5.43 5.97
N ARG A 10 17.54 -5.75 4.78
CA ARG A 10 17.29 -7.05 4.13
C ARG A 10 17.73 -8.22 5.01
N ASN A 11 18.91 -8.12 5.63
CA ASN A 11 19.41 -9.14 6.55
C ASN A 11 18.50 -9.28 7.79
N LYS A 12 18.01 -8.17 8.35
CA LYS A 12 17.08 -8.18 9.49
C LYS A 12 15.72 -8.78 9.12
N VAL A 13 15.18 -8.48 7.94
CA VAL A 13 13.96 -9.11 7.43
C VAL A 13 14.12 -10.62 7.28
N ASN A 14 15.25 -11.08 6.73
CA ASN A 14 15.53 -12.51 6.63
C ASN A 14 15.57 -13.17 8.02
N ARG A 15 16.22 -12.52 8.99
CA ARG A 15 16.26 -13.02 10.36
C ARG A 15 14.90 -13.03 11.06
N LEU A 16 14.04 -12.04 10.78
CA LEU A 16 12.66 -12.04 11.27
C LEU A 16 11.86 -13.20 10.68
N LYS A 17 12.06 -13.53 9.39
CA LYS A 17 11.45 -14.71 8.75
C LYS A 17 11.90 -16.01 9.42
N GLU A 18 13.18 -16.14 9.73
CA GLU A 18 13.71 -17.31 10.45
C GLU A 18 13.05 -17.47 11.82
N TYR A 19 12.92 -16.37 12.58
CA TYR A 19 12.21 -16.41 13.86
C TYR A 19 10.73 -16.73 13.70
N ASN A 20 10.04 -16.21 12.68
CA ASN A 20 8.65 -16.59 12.42
C ASN A 20 8.49 -18.08 12.17
N CYS A 21 9.35 -18.67 11.34
CA CYS A 21 9.35 -20.11 11.09
C CYS A 21 9.59 -20.91 12.40
N GLU A 22 10.53 -20.47 13.24
CA GLU A 22 10.79 -21.11 14.53
C GLU A 22 9.58 -20.99 15.47
N ALA A 23 8.95 -19.83 15.51
CA ALA A 23 7.77 -19.57 16.33
C ALA A 23 6.56 -20.40 15.89
N GLU A 24 6.31 -20.48 14.59
CA GLU A 24 5.26 -21.32 14.00
C GLU A 24 5.48 -22.79 14.34
N LYS A 25 6.72 -23.29 14.22
CA LYS A 25 7.09 -24.66 14.57
C LYS A 25 6.84 -24.93 16.05
N ARG A 26 7.25 -24.05 16.97
CA ARG A 26 6.98 -24.24 18.41
C ARG A 26 5.49 -24.24 18.72
N LYS A 27 4.76 -23.32 18.11
CA LYS A 27 3.30 -23.20 18.28
C LYS A 27 2.58 -24.45 17.81
N SER A 28 2.99 -25.08 16.71
CA SER A 28 2.37 -26.32 16.22
C SER A 28 2.59 -27.51 17.16
N PHE A 29 3.68 -27.52 17.93
CA PHE A 29 3.92 -28.50 19.00
C PHE A 29 3.35 -28.09 20.37
N GLY A 30 2.58 -26.99 20.46
CA GLY A 30 2.02 -26.50 21.72
C GLY A 30 3.06 -25.99 22.73
N GLN A 31 4.28 -25.70 22.28
CA GLN A 31 5.37 -25.25 23.15
C GLN A 31 5.20 -23.76 23.47
N LYS A 32 5.47 -23.40 24.73
CA LYS A 32 5.54 -22.00 25.16
C LYS A 32 6.77 -21.31 24.55
N MET A 33 6.64 -20.03 24.25
CA MET A 33 7.76 -19.23 23.77
C MET A 33 8.70 -18.89 24.93
N PRO A 34 10.03 -19.09 24.79
CA PRO A 34 10.98 -18.63 25.79
C PRO A 34 11.04 -17.09 25.83
N GLU A 35 11.16 -16.51 27.01
CA GLU A 35 11.26 -15.05 27.18
C GLU A 35 12.46 -14.45 26.42
N ASP A 36 13.59 -15.19 26.38
CA ASP A 36 14.77 -14.80 25.59
C ASP A 36 14.49 -14.73 24.08
N PHE A 37 13.59 -15.57 23.57
CA PHE A 37 13.18 -15.53 22.17
C PHE A 37 12.32 -14.30 21.92
N GLU A 38 11.33 -14.05 22.78
CA GLU A 38 10.45 -12.88 22.67
C GLU A 38 11.26 -11.57 22.70
N ARG A 39 12.24 -11.47 23.61
CA ARG A 39 13.15 -10.32 23.68
C ARG A 39 13.97 -10.13 22.40
N LYS A 40 14.53 -11.21 21.84
CA LYS A 40 15.29 -11.17 20.58
C LYS A 40 14.40 -10.81 19.38
N TYR A 41 13.17 -11.32 19.36
CA TYR A 41 12.19 -11.03 18.32
C TYR A 41 11.79 -9.54 18.35
N ALA A 42 11.40 -9.05 19.53
CA ALA A 42 11.02 -7.66 19.73
C ALA A 42 12.15 -6.68 19.36
N ALA A 43 13.40 -7.00 19.70
CA ALA A 43 14.55 -6.20 19.31
C ALA A 43 14.71 -6.11 17.78
N VAL A 44 14.54 -7.21 17.05
CA VAL A 44 14.60 -7.18 15.57
C VAL A 44 13.47 -6.38 14.97
N VAL A 45 12.25 -6.47 15.50
CA VAL A 45 11.10 -5.68 15.05
C VAL A 45 11.34 -4.19 15.29
N THR A 46 11.80 -3.83 16.48
CA THR A 46 12.10 -2.43 16.85
C THR A 46 13.21 -1.85 15.95
N ASP A 47 14.27 -2.62 15.70
CA ASP A 47 15.34 -2.21 14.79
C ASP A 47 14.83 -2.01 13.35
N LEU A 48 13.92 -2.88 12.88
CA LEU A 48 13.32 -2.77 11.56
C LEU A 48 12.43 -1.52 11.44
N GLU A 49 11.66 -1.21 12.49
CA GLU A 49 10.85 0.00 12.54
C GLU A 49 11.71 1.26 12.49
N ARG A 50 12.79 1.31 13.28
CA ARG A 50 13.76 2.42 13.21
C ARG A 50 14.37 2.57 11.82
N MET A 51 14.79 1.46 11.20
CA MET A 51 15.30 1.48 9.82
C MET A 51 14.25 1.92 8.80
N ASN A 52 12.95 1.68 9.04
CA ASN A 52 11.89 2.20 8.17
C ASN A 52 11.84 3.73 8.25
N LEU A 53 11.87 4.30 9.45
CA LEU A 53 11.86 5.74 9.67
C LEU A 53 13.07 6.41 8.99
N ASP A 54 14.29 5.90 9.24
CA ASP A 54 15.51 6.44 8.66
C ASP A 54 15.48 6.37 7.10
N LEU A 55 14.99 5.26 6.54
CA LEU A 55 14.86 5.11 5.09
C LEU A 55 13.81 6.05 4.50
N GLN A 56 12.73 6.33 5.23
CA GLN A 56 11.70 7.26 4.79
C GLN A 56 12.25 8.69 4.74
N GLU A 57 13.06 9.10 5.71
CA GLU A 57 13.80 10.37 5.66
C GLU A 57 14.72 10.44 4.43
N TYR A 58 15.52 9.41 4.18
CA TYR A 58 16.39 9.38 2.99
C TYR A 58 15.61 9.44 1.67
N ILE A 59 14.45 8.78 1.60
CA ILE A 59 13.59 8.84 0.41
C ILE A 59 13.05 10.26 0.21
N ASN A 60 12.61 10.91 1.29
CA ASN A 60 12.12 12.28 1.22
C ASN A 60 13.21 13.24 0.72
N GLU A 61 14.44 13.12 1.23
CA GLU A 61 15.58 13.92 0.76
C GLU A 61 15.87 13.67 -0.72
N ILE A 62 15.92 12.41 -1.15
CA ILE A 62 16.16 12.04 -2.55
C ILE A 62 15.05 12.61 -3.44
N GLN A 63 13.79 12.56 -3.01
CA GLN A 63 12.68 13.14 -3.76
C GLN A 63 12.82 14.66 -3.92
N VAL A 64 13.37 15.38 -2.93
CA VAL A 64 13.67 16.81 -3.05
C VAL A 64 14.77 17.05 -4.09
N PHE A 65 15.85 16.28 -4.08
CA PHE A 65 16.91 16.39 -5.09
C PHE A 65 16.43 16.03 -6.49
N CYS A 66 15.63 14.97 -6.63
CA CYS A 66 15.05 14.58 -7.91
C CYS A 66 14.13 15.67 -8.49
N GLN A 67 13.40 16.41 -7.65
CA GLN A 67 12.60 17.57 -8.10
C GLN A 67 13.47 18.72 -8.63
N GLN A 68 14.63 18.96 -8.03
CA GLN A 68 15.55 20.00 -8.49
C GLN A 68 16.22 19.63 -9.82
N ILE A 69 16.52 18.35 -10.03
CA ILE A 69 17.27 17.86 -11.20
C ILE A 69 16.33 17.54 -12.38
N ALA A 70 15.13 17.02 -12.11
CA ALA A 70 14.17 16.60 -13.12
C ALA A 70 12.72 16.89 -12.66
N PRO A 71 12.29 18.17 -12.68
CA PRO A 71 10.97 18.58 -12.20
C PRO A 71 9.81 17.95 -12.99
N GLY A 72 9.94 17.78 -14.31
CA GLY A 72 8.90 17.21 -15.16
C GLY A 72 8.55 15.74 -14.83
N PRO A 73 9.52 14.81 -14.83
CA PRO A 73 9.30 13.42 -14.45
C PRO A 73 8.83 13.24 -12.99
N CYS A 74 9.32 14.06 -12.06
CA CYS A 74 8.89 14.01 -10.66
C CYS A 74 7.47 14.54 -10.45
N LEU A 75 7.08 15.59 -11.18
CA LEU A 75 5.72 16.09 -11.20
C LEU A 75 4.77 15.05 -11.81
N ALA A 76 5.15 14.44 -12.94
CA ALA A 76 4.38 13.37 -13.55
C ALA A 76 4.18 12.18 -12.60
N ALA A 77 5.21 11.78 -11.85
CA ALA A 77 5.10 10.72 -10.83
C ALA A 77 4.23 11.12 -9.62
N ARG A 78 4.19 12.40 -9.25
CA ARG A 78 3.35 12.92 -8.15
C ARG A 78 1.87 13.04 -8.53
N ILE A 79 1.57 13.39 -9.78
CA ILE A 79 0.17 13.54 -10.25
C ILE A 79 -0.36 12.23 -10.83
N ALA A 80 0.49 11.25 -11.17
CA ALA A 80 0.06 9.94 -11.66
C ALA A 80 -0.95 9.24 -10.72
N PRO A 81 -0.76 9.25 -9.38
CA PRO A 81 -1.74 8.67 -8.46
C PRO A 81 -3.13 9.33 -8.51
N SER A 82 -3.18 10.66 -8.47
CA SER A 82 -4.45 11.40 -8.48
C SER A 82 -5.14 11.30 -9.84
N HIS A 83 -4.39 11.40 -10.95
CA HIS A 83 -4.95 11.22 -12.29
C HIS A 83 -5.46 9.80 -12.53
N LEU A 84 -4.74 8.78 -12.05
CA LEU A 84 -5.19 7.40 -12.18
C LEU A 84 -6.50 7.18 -11.42
N ARG A 85 -6.58 7.70 -10.18
CA ARG A 85 -7.79 7.61 -9.37
C ARG A 85 -8.97 8.30 -10.06
N GLU A 86 -8.78 9.53 -10.51
CA GLU A 86 -9.79 10.33 -11.18
C GLU A 86 -10.27 9.69 -12.49
N LYS A 87 -9.33 9.25 -13.33
CA LYS A 87 -9.65 8.55 -14.59
C LYS A 87 -10.49 7.29 -14.33
N CYS A 88 -10.07 6.44 -13.38
CA CYS A 88 -10.81 5.22 -13.04
C CYS A 88 -12.20 5.55 -12.47
N TYR A 89 -12.34 6.62 -11.69
CA TYR A 89 -13.63 7.05 -11.15
C TYR A 89 -14.58 7.56 -12.24
N VAL A 90 -14.09 8.38 -13.18
CA VAL A 90 -14.87 8.86 -14.33
C VAL A 90 -15.34 7.70 -15.19
N GLU A 91 -14.44 6.76 -15.51
CA GLU A 91 -14.78 5.57 -16.29
C GLU A 91 -15.80 4.68 -15.55
N ALA A 92 -15.63 4.48 -14.25
CA ALA A 92 -16.58 3.76 -13.43
C ALA A 92 -17.96 4.41 -13.42
N SER A 93 -18.02 5.74 -13.29
CA SER A 93 -19.27 6.50 -13.30
C SER A 93 -20.04 6.27 -14.60
N LEU A 94 -19.35 6.33 -15.75
CA LEU A 94 -19.93 6.07 -17.07
C LEU A 94 -20.43 4.62 -17.20
N ILE A 95 -19.68 3.65 -16.66
CA ILE A 95 -20.09 2.24 -16.66
C ILE A 95 -21.36 2.07 -15.81
N VAL A 96 -21.39 2.62 -14.61
CA VAL A 96 -22.54 2.49 -13.70
C VAL A 96 -23.76 3.18 -14.29
N GLU A 97 -23.63 4.40 -14.82
CA GLU A 97 -24.71 5.13 -15.46
C GLU A 97 -25.30 4.33 -16.64
N LYS A 98 -24.45 3.82 -17.53
CA LYS A 98 -24.85 3.02 -18.70
C LYS A 98 -25.58 1.72 -18.31
N ASN A 99 -25.24 1.12 -17.17
CA ASN A 99 -25.80 -0.17 -16.76
C ASN A 99 -26.96 -0.06 -15.75
N ASN A 100 -27.13 1.08 -15.08
CA ASN A 100 -28.16 1.25 -14.06
C ASN A 100 -29.58 1.18 -14.64
N ASN A 101 -29.80 1.65 -15.87
CA ASN A 101 -31.10 1.60 -16.56
C ASN A 101 -32.31 2.09 -15.72
N GLY A 102 -32.06 2.99 -14.74
CA GLY A 102 -33.07 3.51 -13.82
C GLY A 102 -33.50 2.55 -12.70
N ALA A 103 -32.89 1.36 -12.56
CA ALA A 103 -33.24 0.38 -11.55
C ALA A 103 -32.84 0.80 -10.13
N LEU A 104 -31.67 1.43 -9.98
CA LEU A 104 -31.21 1.99 -8.72
C LEU A 104 -31.46 3.50 -8.71
N GLN A 105 -32.15 3.95 -7.66
CA GLN A 105 -32.47 5.36 -7.43
C GLN A 105 -31.80 5.90 -6.15
N ASN A 106 -31.27 5.01 -5.30
CA ASN A 106 -30.62 5.40 -4.06
C ASN A 106 -29.21 5.94 -4.38
N PRO A 107 -28.94 7.24 -4.18
CA PRO A 107 -27.67 7.85 -4.53
C PRO A 107 -26.48 7.25 -3.77
N LYS A 108 -26.68 6.83 -2.50
CA LYS A 108 -25.61 6.20 -1.71
C LYS A 108 -25.20 4.84 -2.26
N VAL A 109 -26.17 4.08 -2.76
CA VAL A 109 -25.91 2.76 -3.37
C VAL A 109 -25.22 2.94 -4.73
N ILE A 110 -25.66 3.92 -5.53
CA ILE A 110 -25.03 4.25 -6.81
C ILE A 110 -23.58 4.71 -6.61
N GLU A 111 -23.33 5.55 -5.61
CA GLU A 111 -21.99 6.01 -5.24
C GLU A 111 -21.10 4.84 -4.83
N LEU A 112 -21.58 3.95 -3.94
CA LEU A 112 -20.82 2.78 -3.51
C LEU A 112 -20.48 1.84 -4.68
N ILE A 113 -21.43 1.59 -5.58
CA ILE A 113 -21.19 0.77 -6.77
C ILE A 113 -20.16 1.43 -7.69
N THR A 114 -20.21 2.76 -7.83
CA THR A 114 -19.22 3.53 -8.59
C THR A 114 -17.83 3.41 -7.97
N ASP A 115 -17.71 3.57 -6.65
CA ASP A 115 -16.45 3.43 -5.93
C ASP A 115 -15.84 2.03 -6.09
N LEU A 116 -16.66 0.98 -5.95
CA LEU A 116 -16.22 -0.41 -6.14
C LEU A 116 -15.83 -0.70 -7.60
N THR A 117 -16.55 -0.13 -8.56
CA THR A 117 -16.21 -0.25 -9.98
C THR A 117 -14.89 0.47 -10.30
N ALA A 118 -14.67 1.65 -9.72
CA ALA A 118 -13.42 2.39 -9.85
C ALA A 118 -12.25 1.60 -9.25
N LEU A 119 -12.45 0.97 -8.09
CA LEU A 119 -11.46 0.09 -7.48
C LEU A 119 -11.09 -1.09 -8.40
N MET A 120 -12.08 -1.72 -9.04
CA MET A 120 -11.82 -2.79 -10.01
C MET A 120 -11.00 -2.31 -11.23
N LEU A 121 -11.29 -1.11 -11.74
CA LEU A 121 -10.52 -0.52 -12.85
C LEU A 121 -9.09 -0.19 -12.45
N GLN A 122 -8.86 0.25 -11.20
CA GLN A 122 -7.52 0.46 -10.67
C GLN A 122 -6.73 -0.86 -10.59
N VAL A 123 -7.38 -1.95 -10.14
CA VAL A 123 -6.77 -3.30 -10.13
C VAL A 123 -6.41 -3.76 -11.56
N LYS A 124 -7.27 -3.51 -12.54
CA LYS A 124 -6.97 -3.81 -13.95
C LYS A 124 -5.79 -3.00 -14.47
N SER A 125 -5.72 -1.71 -14.16
CA SER A 125 -4.58 -0.88 -14.55
C SER A 125 -3.26 -1.40 -13.98
N LEU A 126 -3.29 -1.93 -12.76
CA LEU A 126 -2.14 -2.56 -12.08
C LEU A 126 -1.71 -3.91 -12.69
N SER A 127 -2.65 -4.66 -13.28
CA SER A 127 -2.32 -5.93 -13.95
C SER A 127 -1.70 -5.71 -15.33
N ASP A 128 -2.06 -4.61 -15.99
CA ASP A 128 -1.61 -4.28 -17.34
C ASP A 128 -0.27 -3.49 -17.35
N SER A 129 0.12 -2.88 -16.22
CA SER A 129 1.34 -2.07 -16.07
C SER A 129 2.51 -2.83 -15.43
N ASN A 130 3.75 -2.42 -15.74
CA ASN A 130 4.94 -2.86 -15.00
C ASN A 130 4.92 -2.24 -13.59
N LYS A 131 4.17 -2.87 -12.67
CA LYS A 131 4.11 -2.68 -11.20
C LYS A 131 4.86 -1.44 -10.69
N ASN A 132 4.23 -0.27 -10.76
CA ASN A 132 4.74 0.95 -10.16
C ASN A 132 4.26 1.07 -8.71
N ALA A 133 5.17 1.27 -7.76
CA ALA A 133 4.83 1.35 -6.33
C ALA A 133 3.80 2.45 -6.00
N TYR A 134 3.73 3.50 -6.83
CA TYR A 134 2.75 4.60 -6.70
C TYR A 134 1.32 4.20 -7.10
N GLU A 135 1.13 3.19 -7.95
CA GLU A 135 -0.21 2.73 -8.32
C GLU A 135 -0.84 1.90 -7.19
N LEU A 136 0.00 1.25 -6.38
CA LEU A 136 -0.45 0.47 -5.23
C LEU A 136 -0.96 1.36 -4.08
N SER A 137 -0.38 2.56 -3.90
CA SER A 137 -0.88 3.53 -2.92
C SER A 137 -2.21 4.16 -3.32
N VAL A 138 -2.50 4.26 -4.64
CA VAL A 138 -3.83 4.66 -5.13
C VAL A 138 -4.88 3.64 -4.69
N LEU A 139 -4.62 2.36 -4.93
CA LEU A 139 -5.52 1.28 -4.59
C LEU A 139 -5.81 1.24 -3.08
N GLN A 140 -4.77 1.36 -2.27
CA GLN A 140 -4.89 1.39 -0.81
C GLN A 140 -5.77 2.58 -0.36
N GLY A 141 -5.53 3.78 -0.91
CA GLY A 141 -6.32 4.96 -0.58
C GLY A 141 -7.81 4.82 -0.94
N THR A 142 -8.12 4.33 -2.15
CA THR A 142 -9.51 4.08 -2.58
C THR A 142 -10.18 3.04 -1.67
N MET A 143 -9.46 1.99 -1.27
CA MET A 143 -9.99 0.95 -0.37
C MET A 143 -10.31 1.51 1.02
N ASP A 144 -9.45 2.37 1.57
CA ASP A 144 -9.67 2.97 2.89
C ASP A 144 -10.83 3.99 2.85
N GLU A 145 -10.99 4.75 1.77
CA GLU A 145 -12.15 5.62 1.54
C GLU A 145 -13.47 4.83 1.49
N ILE A 146 -13.50 3.70 0.78
CA ILE A 146 -14.68 2.82 0.72
C ILE A 146 -15.01 2.26 2.10
N LYS A 147 -14.00 1.81 2.87
CA LYS A 147 -14.22 1.29 4.23
C LYS A 147 -14.85 2.34 5.14
N LEU A 148 -14.33 3.57 5.11
CA LEU A 148 -14.88 4.68 5.90
C LEU A 148 -16.36 4.96 5.56
N LYS A 149 -16.77 4.78 4.31
CA LYS A 149 -18.18 4.94 3.90
C LYS A 149 -19.09 3.78 4.35
N LEU A 150 -18.51 2.61 4.66
CA LEU A 150 -19.23 1.40 5.08
C LEU A 150 -19.34 1.26 6.61
N GLU A 151 -18.49 1.96 7.36
CA GLU A 151 -18.57 1.97 8.82
C GLU A 151 -19.79 2.79 9.29
N PRO A 152 -20.60 2.27 10.24
CA PRO A 152 -21.70 3.03 10.83
C PRO A 152 -21.13 4.21 11.62
N GLN A 153 -21.66 5.42 11.36
CA GLN A 153 -21.43 6.61 12.20
C GLN A 153 -22.11 6.48 13.56
#